data_AF-A0A1V1PCE0-F1
#
_entry.id   AF-A0A1V1PCE0-F1
#
_cell.length_a   1.000
_cell.length_b   1.000
_cell.length_c   1.000
_cell.angle_alpha   90.00
_cell.angle_beta   90.00
_cell.angle_gamma   90.00
#
_symmetry.space_group_name_H-M   'P 1'
#
loop_
_entity.id
_entity.type
_entity.pdbx_description
1 polymer ?
#
loop_
_entity_poly.entity_id
_entity_poly.type
_entity_poly.pdbx_seq_one_letter_code
_entity_poly.pdbx_strand_id
1 'polypeptide(L)'
;MQALTYSHIQSIVNQIPESKLTIAYNFLIELAEPNETNFPTKLSLSEKHKLLEKQAYQMISHYEQTESKRQEWQAGDFIDEY
;
A
#
# COMPACT_ATOMS: atom_id res chain seq x y z
N MET A 1 -7.88 -20.61 18.64
CA MET A 1 -8.44 -19.39 18.03
C MET A 1 -9.88 -19.28 18.49
N GLN A 2 -10.23 -18.27 19.29
CA GLN A 2 -11.60 -18.11 19.79
C GLN A 2 -12.50 -17.70 18.62
N ALA A 3 -13.51 -18.52 18.32
CA ALA A 3 -14.46 -18.22 17.26
C ALA A 3 -15.30 -17.00 17.69
N LEU A 4 -15.08 -15.87 17.00
CA LEU A 4 -15.87 -14.66 17.15
C LEU A 4 -17.34 -15.00 16.89
N THR A 5 -18.11 -15.10 17.97
CA THR A 5 -19.53 -15.43 17.90
C THR A 5 -20.33 -14.17 17.57
N TYR A 6 -21.38 -14.28 16.76
CA TYR A 6 -22.22 -13.15 16.35
C TYR A 6 -22.68 -12.25 17.51
N SER A 7 -23.02 -12.86 18.65
CA SER A 7 -23.40 -12.16 19.88
C SER A 7 -22.32 -11.20 20.41
N HIS A 8 -21.05 -11.56 20.24
CA HIS A 8 -19.93 -10.74 20.68
C HIS A 8 -19.79 -9.49 19.81
N ILE A 9 -19.91 -9.65 18.48
CA ILE A 9 -19.89 -8.53 17.53
C ILE A 9 -21.05 -7.57 17.82
N GLN A 10 -22.24 -8.11 18.08
CA GLN A 10 -23.43 -7.29 18.36
C GLN A 10 -23.29 -6.51 19.68
N SER A 11 -22.66 -7.09 20.70
CA SER A 11 -22.39 -6.38 21.96
C SER A 11 -21.45 -5.18 21.78
N ILE A 12 -20.47 -5.29 20.87
CA ILE A 12 -19.52 -4.22 20.57
C ILE A 12 -20.23 -3.08 19.81
N VAL A 13 -21.05 -3.42 18.80
CA VAL A 13 -21.81 -2.43 18.03
C VAL A 13 -22.75 -1.62 18.93
N ASN A 14 -23.39 -2.26 19.91
CA ASN A 14 -24.29 -1.59 20.85
C ASN A 14 -23.57 -0.65 21.84
N GLN A 15 -22.26 -0.76 22.00
CA GLN A 15 -21.46 0.15 22.84
C GLN A 15 -20.99 1.40 22.06
N ILE A 16 -21.16 1.42 20.74
CA ILE A 16 -20.76 2.54 19.89
C ILE A 16 -21.91 3.57 19.85
N PRO A 17 -21.65 4.86 20.14
CA PRO A 17 -22.67 5.90 20.01
C PRO A 17 -23.14 6.01 18.55
N GLU A 18 -24.45 6.18 18.34
CA GLU A 18 -25.09 6.11 17.02
C GLU A 18 -24.44 7.03 15.96
N SER A 19 -23.91 8.18 16.38
CA SER A 19 -23.19 9.11 15.51
C SER A 19 -21.93 8.53 14.86
N LYS A 20 -21.37 7.46 15.43
CA LYS A 20 -20.15 6.80 14.96
C LYS A 20 -20.41 5.47 14.25
N LEU A 21 -21.67 5.01 14.20
CA LEU A 21 -22.04 3.76 13.54
C LEU A 21 -21.78 3.80 12.03
N THR A 22 -22.06 4.92 11.36
CA THR A 22 -21.79 5.09 9.92
C THR A 22 -20.32 4.96 9.59
N ILE A 23 -19.43 5.51 10.44
CA ILE A 23 -17.98 5.42 10.26
C ILE A 23 -17.50 3.98 10.48
N ALA A 24 -17.99 3.33 11.54
CA ALA A 24 -17.65 1.94 11.82
C ALA A 24 -18.12 0.99 10.71
N TYR A 25 -19.31 1.24 10.14
CA TYR A 25 -19.84 0.47 9.03
C TYR A 25 -19.02 0.66 7.74
N ASN A 26 -18.68 1.90 7.40
CA ASN A 26 -17.84 2.19 6.23
C ASN A 26 -16.45 1.55 6.36
N PHE A 27 -15.87 1.58 7.57
CA PHE A 27 -14.59 0.95 7.86
C PHE A 27 -14.66 -0.59 7.77
N LEU A 28 -15.74 -1.19 8.26
CA LEU A 28 -15.95 -2.64 8.13
C LEU A 28 -16.16 -3.07 6.67
N ILE A 29 -16.80 -2.23 5.85
CA ILE A 29 -16.91 -2.46 4.41
C ILE A 29 -15.53 -2.38 3.76
N GLU A 30 -14.75 -1.35 4.08
CA GLU A 30 -13.39 -1.16 3.55
C GLU A 30 -12.45 -2.31 3.90
N LEU A 31 -12.60 -2.89 5.10
CA LEU A 31 -11.85 -4.08 5.53
C LEU A 31 -12.36 -5.40 4.92
N ALA A 32 -13.65 -5.48 4.60
CA ALA A 32 -14.28 -6.68 4.05
C ALA A 32 -14.12 -6.77 2.52
N GLU A 33 -13.97 -5.65 1.82
CA GLU A 33 -13.62 -5.64 0.40
C GLU A 33 -12.12 -5.93 0.21
N PRO A 34 -11.74 -7.06 -0.43
CA PRO A 34 -10.35 -7.36 -0.69
C PRO A 34 -9.87 -6.57 -1.91
N ASN A 35 -9.74 -5.25 -1.78
CA ASN A 35 -9.08 -4.41 -2.76
C ASN A 35 -8.04 -3.54 -2.03
N GLU A 36 -6.82 -4.05 -2.00
CA GLU A 36 -5.62 -3.26 -1.75
C GLU A 36 -5.55 -2.12 -2.77
N THR A 37 -6.01 -0.91 -2.43
CA THR A 37 -5.31 0.34 -2.80
C THR A 37 -6.06 1.54 -2.25
N ASN A 38 -5.34 2.38 -1.51
CA ASN A 38 -5.61 3.80 -1.45
C ASN A 38 -5.58 4.34 -2.89
N PHE A 39 -6.70 4.30 -3.61
CA PHE A 39 -6.79 4.98 -4.89
C PHE A 39 -6.73 6.48 -4.59
N PRO A 40 -5.76 7.20 -5.18
CA PRO A 40 -5.65 8.63 -4.94
C PRO A 40 -6.94 9.26 -5.44
N THR A 41 -7.60 9.99 -4.54
CA THR A 41 -8.56 11.05 -4.84
C THR A 41 -8.14 11.70 -6.15
N LYS A 42 -8.97 11.58 -7.21
CA LYS A 42 -8.64 11.93 -8.61
C LYS A 42 -7.64 13.09 -8.68
N LEU A 43 -6.34 12.76 -8.82
CA LEU A 43 -5.30 13.77 -9.00
C LEU A 43 -5.63 14.53 -10.29
N SER A 44 -5.58 15.85 -10.22
CA SER A 44 -5.67 16.69 -11.40
C SER A 44 -4.55 16.33 -12.39
N LEU A 45 -4.75 16.62 -13.67
CA LEU A 45 -3.76 16.31 -14.72
C LEU A 45 -2.39 16.96 -14.42
N SER A 46 -2.41 18.15 -13.80
CA SER A 46 -1.20 18.84 -13.33
C SER A 46 -0.46 18.08 -12.20
N GLU A 47 -1.20 17.57 -11.21
CA GLU A 47 -0.60 16.79 -10.12
C GLU A 47 -0.06 15.45 -10.60
N LYS A 48 -0.73 14.82 -11.57
CA LYS A 48 -0.21 13.62 -12.24
C LYS A 48 1.11 13.89 -12.97
N HIS A 49 1.20 14.99 -13.70
CA HIS A 49 2.44 15.37 -14.38
C HIS A 49 3.58 15.58 -13.41
N LYS A 50 3.35 16.33 -12.32
CA LYS A 50 4.37 16.57 -11.28
C LYS A 50 4.83 15.26 -10.61
N LEU A 51 3.89 14.33 -10.38
CA LEU A 51 4.21 13.04 -9.79
C LEU A 51 5.07 12.20 -10.75
N LEU A 52 4.70 12.13 -12.03
CA LEU A 52 5.45 11.40 -13.05
C LEU A 52 6.85 12.00 -13.26
N GLU A 53 6.97 13.32 -13.26
CA GLU A 53 8.25 14.01 -13.35
C GLU A 53 9.16 13.66 -12.16
N LYS A 54 8.63 13.71 -10.93
CA LYS A 54 9.37 13.31 -9.74
C LYS A 54 9.81 11.84 -9.80
N GLN A 55 8.92 10.95 -10.23
CA GLN A 55 9.22 9.53 -10.39
C GLN A 55 10.30 9.29 -11.45
N ALA A 56 10.27 10.02 -12.57
CA ALA A 56 11.29 9.93 -13.60
C ALA A 56 12.68 10.31 -13.07
N TYR A 57 12.78 11.41 -12.31
CA TYR A 57 14.04 11.81 -11.68
C TYR A 57 14.55 10.77 -10.65
N GLN A 58 13.65 10.23 -9.83
CA GLN A 58 14.00 9.17 -8.88
C GLN A 58 14.51 7.92 -9.60
N MET A 59 13.89 7.58 -10.73
CA MET A 59 14.28 6.42 -11.53
C MET A 59 15.67 6.61 -12.13
N ILE A 60 15.98 7.78 -12.70
CA ILE A 60 17.31 8.11 -13.23
C ILE A 60 18.37 7.97 -12.13
N SER A 61 18.14 8.62 -10.98
CA SER A 61 19.07 8.56 -9.85
C SER A 61 19.29 7.12 -9.35
N HIS A 62 18.23 6.32 -9.30
CA HIS A 62 18.34 4.90 -8.95
C HIS A 62 19.16 4.11 -9.97
N TYR A 63 19.00 4.36 -11.27
CA TYR A 63 19.76 3.68 -12.33
C TYR A 63 21.26 4.02 -12.30
N GLU A 64 21.59 5.28 -11.99
CA GLU A 64 22.97 5.73 -11.77
C GLU A 64 23.58 5.07 -10.53
N GLN A 65 22.85 5.08 -9.41
CA GLN A 65 23.33 4.48 -8.15
C GLN A 65 23.52 2.95 -8.23
N THR A 66 22.74 2.27 -9.06
CA THR A 66 22.78 0.82 -9.19
C THR A 66 23.63 0.32 -10.36
N GLU A 67 24.38 1.20 -11.04
CA GLU A 67 25.18 0.82 -12.21
C GLU A 67 26.19 -0.29 -11.92
N SER A 68 27.01 -0.17 -10.86
CA SER A 68 28.02 -1.20 -10.49
C SER A 68 27.37 -2.54 -10.19
N LYS A 69 26.31 -2.56 -9.37
CA LYS A 69 25.57 -3.79 -9.03
C LYS A 69 24.95 -4.44 -10.26
N ARG A 70 24.43 -3.64 -11.20
CA ARG A 70 23.89 -4.17 -12.46
C ARG A 70 24.99 -4.77 -13.33
N GLN A 71 26.16 -4.13 -13.40
CA GLN A 71 27.30 -4.67 -14.11
C GLN A 71 27.79 -5.98 -13.48
N GLU A 72 27.87 -6.06 -12.15
CA GLU A 72 28.19 -7.28 -11.41
C GLU A 72 27.18 -8.42 -11.69
N TRP A 73 25.88 -8.12 -11.63
CA TRP A 73 24.83 -9.10 -11.93
C TRP A 73 24.81 -9.53 -13.40
N GLN A 74 25.15 -8.62 -14.33
CA GLN A 74 25.22 -8.90 -15.76
C GLN A 74 26.50 -9.63 -16.18
N ALA A 75 27.60 -9.43 -15.44
CA ALA A 75 28.88 -10.09 -15.71
C ALA A 75 28.80 -11.60 -15.44
N GLY A 76 27.86 -12.06 -14.60
CA GLY A 76 27.65 -13.47 -14.31
C GLY A 76 28.80 -14.14 -13.54
N ASP A 77 29.77 -13.34 -13.07
CA ASP A 77 30.92 -13.80 -12.30
C ASP A 77 30.58 -13.76 -10.81
N PHE A 78 29.70 -14.69 -10.40
CA PHE A 78 29.53 -15.01 -8.99
C PHE A 78 30.76 -15.80 -8.58
N ILE A 79 31.79 -15.11 -8.08
CA ILE A 79 32.92 -15.77 -7.44
C ILE A 79 32.35 -16.43 -6.17
N ASP A 80 32.09 -17.74 -6.26
CA ASP A 80 31.88 -18.58 -5.08
C ASP A 80 33.20 -18.57 -4.30
N GLU A 81 33.31 -17.68 -3.31
CA GLU A 81 34.38 -17.73 -2.32
C GLU A 81 34.23 -19.05 -1.52
N TYR A 82 35.14 -20.00 -1.80
CA TYR A 82 35.33 -21.24 -1.04
C TYR A 82 36.04 -20.99 0.29
#